data_AF-A0A7X8QBH5-F1
#
_entry.id   AF-A0A7X8QBH5-F1
#
_cell.length_a   1.000
_cell.length_b   1.000
_cell.length_c   1.000
_cell.angle_alpha   90.00
_cell.angle_beta   90.00
_cell.angle_gamma   90.00
#
_symmetry.space_group_name_H-M   'P 1'
#
loop_
_entity.id
_entity.type
_entity.pdbx_description
1 polymer ?
#
loop_
_entity_poly.entity_id
_entity_poly.type
_entity_poly.pdbx_seq_one_letter_code
_entity_poly.pdbx_strand_id
1 'polypeptide(L)'
;MQRVTDPAAEKKLSEVTAKIKPHMGRELKYEVRMIKRDDPHAFSLPGGLTYITTGMLDFLRSDHELSAVLAREFTHSDLSHWLIQSSRNEKIDFKKMAEVAAATQSGKVAGNMVRTYLNRAVINFYDIDLEKETDLRALEIMQKAGYNNVGLLTYIERMRIERLKQLYVRGIDIRYKSGFKPLETVLDTMKFLRPKDDDRKPTDPVQTDMIQANTDMEERVSAVLAYFKENNIEIKRKYVLNVLIPNVKEGSDESILTLDETVIMRRTGPDGSPVSFEVYKERLNRDLQLETPQYDIQIQNVNGTAALLLSGRPLIYEKDIPDGSDGLSHIREKIVKALTDARRENFLTDYYE
;
A
#
# COMPACT_ATOMS: atom_id res chain seq x y z
N MET A 1 15.28 22.21 -6.06
CA MET A 1 15.04 20.81 -5.64
C MET A 1 15.83 19.93 -6.58
N GLN A 2 16.53 18.94 -6.05
CA GLN A 2 17.41 18.10 -6.85
C GLN A 2 16.60 16.96 -7.48
N ARG A 3 16.59 16.89 -8.81
CA ARG A 3 16.14 15.70 -9.54
C ARG A 3 17.08 14.57 -9.16
N VAL A 4 16.52 13.40 -8.90
CA VAL A 4 17.30 12.17 -8.66
C VAL A 4 17.26 11.33 -9.92
N THR A 5 18.38 10.70 -10.24
CA THR A 5 18.49 9.68 -11.27
C THR A 5 18.93 8.39 -10.60
N ASP A 6 18.05 7.41 -10.57
CA ASP A 6 18.32 6.04 -10.13
C ASP A 6 17.83 5.12 -11.26
N PRO A 7 18.75 4.47 -11.99
CA PRO A 7 18.39 3.65 -13.14
C PRO A 7 17.41 2.51 -12.82
N ALA A 8 17.50 1.92 -11.62
CA ALA A 8 16.63 0.81 -11.23
C ALA A 8 15.21 1.32 -10.95
N ALA A 9 15.09 2.42 -10.20
CA ALA A 9 13.81 3.06 -9.92
C ALA A 9 13.17 3.66 -11.18
N GLU A 10 13.94 4.30 -12.06
CA GLU A 10 13.46 4.86 -13.33
C GLU A 10 12.97 3.76 -14.28
N LYS A 11 13.69 2.64 -14.36
CA LYS A 11 13.26 1.48 -15.14
C LYS A 11 11.91 0.95 -14.63
N LYS A 12 11.78 0.75 -13.31
CA LYS A 12 10.54 0.31 -12.68
C LYS A 12 9.38 1.27 -12.96
N LEU A 13 9.59 2.58 -12.75
CA LEU A 13 8.59 3.60 -13.05
C LEU A 13 8.17 3.59 -14.52
N SER A 14 9.12 3.42 -15.43
CA SER A 14 8.86 3.32 -16.87
C SER A 14 8.05 2.07 -17.22
N GLU A 15 8.36 0.92 -16.62
CA GLU A 15 7.64 -0.34 -16.85
C GLU A 15 6.19 -0.26 -16.38
N VAL A 16 5.94 0.28 -15.17
CA VAL A 16 4.59 0.48 -14.66
C VAL A 16 3.83 1.51 -15.50
N THR A 17 4.47 2.64 -15.85
CA THR A 17 3.88 3.67 -16.71
C THR A 17 3.47 3.12 -18.08
N ALA A 18 4.32 2.28 -18.69
CA ALA A 18 4.05 1.69 -20.00
C ALA A 18 2.82 0.76 -20.00
N LYS A 19 2.54 0.09 -18.88
CA LYS A 19 1.33 -0.74 -18.73
C LYS A 19 0.06 0.08 -18.45
N ILE A 20 0.18 1.20 -17.73
CA ILE A 20 -0.96 2.06 -17.36
C ILE A 20 -1.39 2.97 -18.52
N LYS A 21 -0.43 3.60 -19.20
CA LYS A 21 -0.66 4.63 -20.22
C LYS A 21 -1.68 4.24 -21.31
N PRO A 22 -1.70 3.00 -21.85
CA PRO A 22 -2.67 2.61 -22.89
C PRO A 22 -4.13 2.63 -22.45
N HIS A 23 -4.40 2.70 -21.13
CA HIS A 23 -5.74 2.67 -20.57
C HIS A 23 -6.24 4.05 -20.13
N MET A 24 -5.44 5.11 -20.34
CA MET A 24 -5.84 6.50 -20.07
C MET A 24 -6.79 7.02 -21.16
N GLY A 25 -7.67 7.97 -20.82
CA GLY A 25 -8.66 8.51 -21.75
C GLY A 25 -8.08 9.47 -22.79
N ARG A 26 -7.08 10.27 -22.43
CA ARG A 26 -6.45 11.24 -23.32
C ARG A 26 -5.03 10.84 -23.70
N GLU A 27 -4.63 11.23 -24.91
CA GLU A 27 -3.26 11.08 -25.39
C GLU A 27 -2.35 12.17 -24.83
N LEU A 28 -1.95 12.02 -23.56
CA LEU A 28 -0.92 12.85 -22.95
C LEU A 28 0.44 12.14 -22.97
N LYS A 29 1.51 12.94 -22.95
CA LYS A 29 2.85 12.48 -22.59
C LYS A 29 2.95 12.18 -21.08
N TYR A 30 2.36 11.07 -20.67
CA TYR A 30 2.53 10.54 -19.33
C TYR A 30 4.00 10.16 -19.09
N GLU A 31 4.65 10.91 -18.22
CA GLU A 31 6.06 10.74 -17.85
C GLU A 31 6.15 10.87 -16.33
N VAL A 32 7.01 10.07 -15.69
CA VAL A 32 7.25 10.14 -14.24
C VAL A 32 8.68 10.58 -13.97
N ARG A 33 8.85 11.53 -13.05
CA ARG A 33 10.17 12.04 -12.62
C ARG A 33 10.32 11.97 -11.11
N MET A 34 11.54 11.68 -10.66
CA MET A 34 11.85 11.57 -9.24
C MET A 34 12.38 12.89 -8.66
N ILE A 35 11.93 13.20 -7.45
CA ILE A 35 12.42 14.34 -6.65
C ILE A 35 12.98 13.82 -5.32
N LYS A 36 14.17 14.28 -4.93
CA LYS A 36 14.75 13.95 -3.62
C LYS A 36 13.97 14.60 -2.48
N ARG A 37 13.20 13.79 -1.74
CA ARG A 37 12.43 14.16 -0.54
C ARG A 37 12.10 12.91 0.27
N ASP A 38 12.19 13.01 1.59
CA ASP A 38 11.97 11.86 2.48
C ASP A 38 10.47 11.66 2.78
N ASP A 39 9.65 12.71 2.62
CA ASP A 39 8.20 12.63 2.76
C ASP A 39 7.54 11.95 1.54
N PRO A 40 6.61 10.99 1.75
CA PRO A 40 5.94 10.29 0.66
C PRO A 40 4.88 11.17 0.00
N HIS A 41 5.19 11.62 -1.22
CA HIS A 41 4.26 12.35 -2.08
C HIS A 41 4.42 11.96 -3.55
N ALA A 42 3.32 12.04 -4.27
CA ALA A 42 3.29 12.09 -5.73
C ALA A 42 2.32 13.19 -6.15
N PHE A 43 2.55 13.80 -7.31
CA PHE A 43 1.63 14.77 -7.89
C PHE A 43 1.83 14.89 -9.39
N SER A 44 0.74 15.13 -10.11
CA SER A 44 0.80 15.40 -11.55
C SER A 44 0.59 16.86 -11.88
N LEU A 45 1.40 17.34 -12.82
CA LEU A 45 1.19 18.63 -13.46
C LEU A 45 0.15 18.51 -14.58
N PRO A 46 -0.54 19.62 -14.91
CA PRO A 46 -1.29 19.73 -16.15
C PRO A 46 -0.44 19.23 -17.34
N GLY A 47 -1.02 18.36 -18.15
CA GLY A 47 -0.32 17.73 -19.27
C GLY A 47 0.37 16.40 -18.95
N GLY A 48 0.20 15.80 -17.77
CA GLY A 48 0.56 14.39 -17.54
C GLY A 48 2.01 14.12 -17.11
N LEU A 49 2.80 15.15 -16.82
CA LEU A 49 4.09 14.96 -16.14
C LEU A 49 3.85 14.80 -14.65
N THR A 50 4.19 13.63 -14.13
CA THR A 50 4.04 13.26 -12.73
C THR A 50 5.38 13.30 -12.04
N TYR A 51 5.40 13.84 -10.83
CA TYR A 51 6.55 13.78 -9.93
C TYR A 51 6.26 12.83 -8.77
N ILE A 52 7.24 12.02 -8.42
CA ILE A 52 7.20 11.12 -7.27
C ILE A 52 8.43 11.38 -6.39
N THR A 53 8.24 11.39 -5.07
CA THR A 53 9.35 11.58 -4.14
C THR A 53 10.10 10.26 -3.90
N THR A 54 11.37 10.35 -3.52
CA THR A 54 12.14 9.17 -3.05
C THR A 54 11.46 8.51 -1.85
N GLY A 55 10.92 9.31 -0.91
CA GLY A 55 10.16 8.81 0.23
C GLY A 55 8.88 8.07 -0.16
N MET A 56 8.22 8.43 -1.27
CA MET A 56 7.08 7.66 -1.77
C MET A 56 7.55 6.30 -2.30
N LEU A 57 8.68 6.22 -2.99
CA LEU A 57 9.24 4.95 -3.44
C LEU A 57 9.63 4.04 -2.27
N ASP A 58 10.20 4.61 -1.21
CA ASP A 58 10.52 3.88 0.03
C ASP A 58 9.27 3.44 0.80
N PHE A 59 8.18 4.21 0.68
CA PHE A 59 6.90 3.92 1.30
C PHE A 59 6.15 2.77 0.62
N LEU A 60 6.19 2.66 -0.71
CA LEU A 60 5.42 1.67 -1.46
C LEU A 60 6.01 0.26 -1.30
N ARG A 61 5.15 -0.74 -1.04
CA ARG A 61 5.58 -2.12 -0.79
C ARG A 61 5.70 -2.95 -2.05
N SER A 62 4.97 -2.62 -3.11
CA SER A 62 4.92 -3.40 -4.34
C SER A 62 4.61 -2.56 -5.58
N ASP A 63 4.74 -3.19 -6.74
CA ASP A 63 4.35 -2.62 -8.03
C ASP A 63 2.85 -2.41 -8.13
N HIS A 64 2.05 -3.14 -7.34
CA HIS A 64 0.60 -2.95 -7.24
C HIS A 64 0.28 -1.60 -6.58
N GLU A 65 0.93 -1.28 -5.46
CA GLU A 65 0.75 0.03 -4.82
C GLU A 65 1.32 1.15 -5.70
N LEU A 66 2.48 0.94 -6.33
CA LEU A 66 3.04 1.91 -7.28
C LEU A 66 2.08 2.18 -8.45
N SER A 67 1.48 1.13 -9.00
CA SER A 67 0.49 1.27 -10.08
C SER A 67 -0.73 2.06 -9.62
N ALA A 68 -1.18 1.88 -8.37
CA ALA A 68 -2.27 2.64 -7.80
C ALA A 68 -1.95 4.13 -7.72
N VAL A 69 -0.76 4.49 -7.22
CA VAL A 69 -0.30 5.88 -7.18
C VAL A 69 -0.28 6.48 -8.58
N LEU A 70 0.37 5.83 -9.55
CA LEU A 70 0.51 6.37 -10.90
C LEU A 70 -0.84 6.46 -11.63
N ALA A 71 -1.70 5.45 -11.51
CA ALA A 71 -3.03 5.46 -12.14
C ALA A 71 -3.90 6.61 -11.62
N ARG A 72 -3.87 6.88 -10.31
CA ARG A 72 -4.58 8.04 -9.72
C ARG A 72 -4.05 9.35 -10.22
N GLU A 73 -2.72 9.51 -10.17
CA GLU A 73 -2.04 10.74 -10.56
C GLU A 73 -2.25 11.07 -12.05
N PHE A 74 -2.18 10.05 -12.89
CA PHE A 74 -2.51 10.19 -14.31
C PHE A 74 -4.00 10.47 -14.52
N THR A 75 -4.89 9.92 -13.71
CA THR A 75 -6.34 10.19 -13.79
C THR A 75 -6.68 11.63 -13.41
N HIS A 76 -6.07 12.19 -12.35
CA HIS A 76 -6.20 13.62 -12.05
C HIS A 76 -5.77 14.50 -13.22
N SER A 77 -4.69 14.11 -13.90
CA SER A 77 -4.29 14.78 -15.13
C SER A 77 -5.37 14.61 -16.18
N ASP A 78 -5.72 13.37 -16.54
CA ASP A 78 -6.65 12.95 -17.59
C ASP A 78 -8.01 13.63 -17.52
N LEU A 79 -8.60 13.71 -16.33
CA LEU A 79 -9.89 14.34 -16.09
C LEU A 79 -9.78 15.85 -15.83
N SER A 80 -8.57 16.40 -15.89
CA SER A 80 -8.29 17.82 -15.63
C SER A 80 -8.81 18.30 -14.28
N HIS A 81 -8.70 17.46 -13.25
CA HIS A 81 -9.17 17.78 -11.89
C HIS A 81 -8.55 19.07 -11.36
N TRP A 82 -7.32 19.40 -11.77
CA TRP A 82 -6.67 20.68 -11.44
C TRP A 82 -7.49 21.90 -11.90
N LEU A 83 -8.20 21.80 -13.03
CA LEU A 83 -9.02 22.88 -13.58
C LEU A 83 -10.31 23.01 -12.77
N ILE A 84 -10.95 21.87 -12.48
CA ILE A 84 -12.16 21.82 -11.65
C ILE A 84 -11.86 22.40 -10.26
N GLN A 85 -10.78 21.96 -9.62
CA GLN A 85 -10.37 22.46 -8.31
C GLN A 85 -9.98 23.95 -8.33
N SER A 86 -9.30 24.42 -9.38
CA SER A 86 -8.95 25.84 -9.50
C SER A 86 -10.19 26.71 -9.73
N SER A 87 -11.20 26.17 -10.44
CA SER A 87 -12.51 26.79 -10.62
C SER A 87 -13.26 26.95 -9.30
N ARG A 88 -13.34 25.87 -8.51
CA ARG A 88 -13.99 25.88 -7.19
C ARG A 88 -13.32 26.83 -6.20
N ASN A 89 -12.01 27.01 -6.31
CA ASN A 89 -11.24 27.94 -5.49
C ASN A 89 -11.33 29.40 -5.97
N GLU A 90 -12.14 29.70 -6.99
CA GLU A 90 -12.26 31.02 -7.65
C GLU A 90 -10.90 31.58 -8.14
N LYS A 91 -9.93 30.69 -8.36
CA LYS A 91 -8.55 31.00 -8.76
C LYS A 91 -8.28 30.49 -10.17
N ILE A 92 -9.13 30.89 -11.12
CA ILE A 92 -8.95 30.49 -12.50
C ILE A 92 -8.03 31.47 -13.22
N ASP A 93 -6.81 31.02 -13.49
CA ASP A 93 -5.91 31.66 -14.45
C ASP A 93 -5.67 30.70 -15.62
N PHE A 94 -6.63 30.64 -16.54
CA PHE A 94 -6.59 29.76 -17.71
C PHE A 94 -5.29 29.93 -18.51
N LYS A 95 -4.77 31.16 -18.59
CA LYS A 95 -3.54 31.47 -19.31
C LYS A 95 -2.34 30.78 -18.65
N LYS A 96 -2.13 30.99 -17.35
CA LYS A 96 -1.04 30.32 -16.62
C LYS A 96 -1.16 28.80 -16.71
N MET A 97 -2.37 28.27 -16.68
CA MET A 97 -2.58 26.82 -16.71
C MET A 97 -2.30 26.22 -18.10
N ALA A 98 -2.69 26.91 -19.17
CA ALA A 98 -2.31 26.53 -20.53
C ALA A 98 -0.79 26.61 -20.74
N GLU A 99 -0.13 27.64 -20.18
CA GLU A 99 1.33 27.76 -20.18
C GLU A 99 2.01 26.58 -19.45
N VAL A 100 1.50 26.18 -18.28
CA VAL A 100 1.98 25.01 -17.54
C VAL A 100 1.80 23.73 -18.37
N ALA A 101 0.62 23.50 -18.96
CA ALA A 101 0.35 22.32 -19.76
C ALA A 101 1.27 22.24 -21.00
N ALA A 102 1.48 23.37 -21.69
CA ALA A 102 2.40 23.45 -22.82
C ALA A 102 3.86 23.23 -22.42
N ALA A 103 4.30 23.78 -21.28
CA ALA A 103 5.63 23.56 -20.73
C ALA A 103 5.86 22.07 -20.39
N THR A 104 4.87 21.42 -19.78
CA THR A 104 4.86 19.98 -19.51
C THR A 104 5.00 19.17 -20.79
N GLN A 105 4.15 19.41 -21.79
CA GLN A 105 4.14 18.65 -23.05
C GLN A 105 5.38 18.87 -23.92
N SER A 106 6.05 20.02 -23.78
CA SER A 106 7.31 20.32 -24.46
C SER A 106 8.55 19.90 -23.66
N GLY A 107 8.39 19.39 -22.44
CA GLY A 107 9.48 19.03 -21.54
C GLY A 107 10.22 20.22 -20.91
N LYS A 108 9.76 21.46 -21.13
CA LYS A 108 10.39 22.71 -20.68
C LYS A 108 9.82 23.20 -19.33
N VAL A 109 9.65 22.30 -18.38
CA VAL A 109 9.09 22.62 -17.05
C VAL A 109 10.12 23.36 -16.19
N ALA A 110 9.79 24.57 -15.76
CA ALA A 110 10.65 25.39 -14.92
C ALA A 110 10.68 24.89 -13.46
N GLY A 111 11.84 24.95 -12.80
CA GLY A 111 12.00 24.43 -11.43
C GLY A 111 11.16 25.16 -10.36
N ASN A 112 10.86 26.44 -10.56
CA ASN A 112 9.95 27.20 -9.69
C ASN A 112 8.50 26.67 -9.77
N MET A 113 8.06 26.25 -10.95
CA MET A 113 6.74 25.64 -11.17
C MET A 113 6.62 24.34 -10.39
N VAL A 114 7.61 23.45 -10.51
CA VAL A 114 7.65 22.19 -9.75
C VAL A 114 7.54 22.45 -8.25
N ARG A 115 8.29 23.42 -7.72
CA ARG A 115 8.24 23.80 -6.31
C ARG A 115 6.84 24.29 -5.89
N THR A 116 6.21 25.13 -6.70
CA THR A 116 4.84 25.63 -6.42
C THR A 116 3.82 24.51 -6.36
N TYR A 117 3.85 23.58 -7.33
CA TYR A 117 2.89 22.47 -7.38
C TYR A 117 3.16 21.43 -6.31
N LEU A 118 4.41 21.14 -5.97
CA LEU A 118 4.72 20.28 -4.84
C LEU A 118 4.21 20.89 -3.53
N ASN A 119 4.43 22.19 -3.29
CA ASN A 119 3.89 22.86 -2.10
C ASN A 119 2.35 22.76 -2.07
N ARG A 120 1.69 22.80 -3.23
CA ARG A 120 0.24 22.55 -3.33
C ARG A 120 -0.12 21.09 -3.06
N ALA A 121 0.61 20.11 -3.60
CA ALA A 121 0.35 18.69 -3.33
C ALA A 121 0.53 18.32 -1.84
N VAL A 122 1.30 19.14 -1.11
CA VAL A 122 1.58 19.00 0.31
C VAL A 122 0.52 19.67 1.20
N ILE A 123 -0.29 20.59 0.65
CA ILE A 123 -1.22 21.46 1.40
C ILE A 123 -2.68 21.34 0.93
N ASN A 124 -2.91 21.06 -0.36
CA ASN A 124 -4.22 21.05 -0.97
C ASN A 124 -4.63 19.61 -1.32
N PHE A 125 -5.70 19.18 -0.69
CA PHE A 125 -6.47 18.03 -1.15
C PHE A 125 -7.29 18.45 -2.38
N TYR A 126 -7.45 17.54 -3.35
CA TYR A 126 -8.59 17.65 -4.23
C TYR A 126 -9.84 17.41 -3.39
N ASP A 127 -10.95 18.05 -3.76
CA ASP A 127 -12.22 17.80 -3.11
C ASP A 127 -12.56 16.31 -3.19
N ILE A 128 -13.24 15.83 -2.15
CA ILE A 128 -13.49 14.41 -1.90
C ILE A 128 -14.21 13.69 -3.04
N ASP A 129 -15.05 14.40 -3.82
CA ASP A 129 -15.71 13.86 -5.01
C ASP A 129 -14.71 13.57 -6.14
N LEU A 130 -13.76 14.48 -6.39
CA LEU A 130 -12.70 14.30 -7.39
C LEU A 130 -11.74 13.17 -7.00
N GLU A 131 -11.43 13.04 -5.70
CA GLU A 131 -10.62 11.92 -5.20
C GLU A 131 -11.34 10.58 -5.36
N LYS A 132 -12.65 10.51 -5.07
CA LYS A 132 -13.46 9.29 -5.29
C LYS A 132 -13.55 8.91 -6.77
N GLU A 133 -13.82 9.87 -7.65
CA GLU A 133 -13.81 9.65 -9.11
C GLU A 133 -12.45 9.11 -9.57
N THR A 134 -11.38 9.70 -9.05
CA THR A 134 -10.00 9.28 -9.34
C THR A 134 -9.74 7.85 -8.87
N ASP A 135 -10.14 7.51 -7.64
CA ASP A 135 -9.95 6.19 -7.05
C ASP A 135 -10.66 5.10 -7.86
N LEU A 136 -11.93 5.31 -8.19
CA LEU A 136 -12.71 4.35 -8.98
C LEU A 136 -12.15 4.15 -10.38
N ARG A 137 -11.75 5.24 -11.05
CA ARG A 137 -11.13 5.15 -12.37
C ARG A 137 -9.75 4.50 -12.33
N ALA A 138 -8.98 4.73 -11.27
CA ALA A 138 -7.69 4.07 -11.06
C ALA A 138 -7.85 2.55 -10.92
N LEU A 139 -8.90 2.07 -10.22
CA LEU A 139 -9.19 0.63 -10.13
C LEU A 139 -9.45 -0.01 -11.49
N GLU A 140 -10.20 0.65 -12.36
CA GLU A 140 -10.45 0.16 -13.73
C GLU A 140 -9.14 0.08 -14.54
N ILE A 141 -8.28 1.10 -14.40
CA ILE A 141 -7.01 1.18 -15.13
C ILE A 141 -6.04 0.10 -14.62
N MET A 142 -5.92 -0.06 -13.30
CA MET A 142 -5.08 -1.08 -12.66
C MET A 142 -5.48 -2.48 -13.13
N GLN A 143 -6.79 -2.78 -13.12
CA GLN A 143 -7.30 -4.06 -13.57
C GLN A 143 -6.93 -4.33 -15.03
N LYS A 144 -7.13 -3.36 -15.94
CA LYS A 144 -6.78 -3.49 -17.36
C LYS A 144 -5.27 -3.66 -17.59
N ALA A 145 -4.45 -3.00 -16.75
CA ALA A 145 -2.99 -3.09 -16.78
C ALA A 145 -2.43 -4.38 -16.14
N GLY A 146 -3.28 -5.25 -15.59
CA GLY A 146 -2.89 -6.51 -14.94
C GLY A 146 -2.35 -6.35 -13.52
N TYR A 147 -2.66 -5.25 -12.83
CA TYR A 147 -2.31 -5.03 -11.44
C TYR A 147 -3.45 -5.42 -10.49
N ASN A 148 -3.09 -5.85 -9.28
CA ASN A 148 -4.05 -6.17 -8.24
C ASN A 148 -4.66 -4.89 -7.65
N ASN A 149 -5.99 -4.75 -7.78
CA ASN A 149 -6.77 -3.62 -7.29
C ASN A 149 -6.66 -3.41 -5.77
N VAL A 150 -6.36 -4.46 -4.99
CA VAL A 150 -6.08 -4.35 -3.54
C VAL A 150 -4.90 -3.42 -3.26
N GLY A 151 -4.00 -3.19 -4.23
CA GLY A 151 -2.93 -2.18 -4.14
C GLY A 151 -3.42 -0.75 -3.92
N LEU A 152 -4.59 -0.37 -4.44
CA LEU A 152 -5.17 0.94 -4.15
C LEU A 152 -5.68 1.01 -2.71
N LEU A 153 -6.36 -0.04 -2.25
CA LEU A 153 -6.90 -0.10 -0.89
C LEU A 153 -5.76 0.03 0.14
N THR A 154 -4.73 -0.80 0.04
CA THR A 154 -3.61 -0.78 0.99
C THR A 154 -2.86 0.54 0.94
N TYR A 155 -2.66 1.12 -0.25
CA TYR A 155 -2.05 2.43 -0.40
C TYR A 155 -2.85 3.51 0.35
N ILE A 156 -4.17 3.56 0.19
CA ILE A 156 -5.03 4.57 0.85
C ILE A 156 -5.00 4.40 2.37
N GLU A 157 -5.16 3.16 2.85
CA GLU A 157 -5.12 2.83 4.29
C GLU A 157 -3.79 3.27 4.92
N ARG A 158 -2.67 2.95 4.27
CA ARG A 158 -1.34 3.32 4.77
C ARG A 158 -1.09 4.82 4.68
N MET A 159 -1.54 5.46 3.59
CA MET A 159 -1.42 6.92 3.43
C MET A 159 -2.27 7.70 4.42
N ARG A 160 -3.41 7.16 4.86
CA ARG A 160 -4.23 7.76 5.93
C ARG A 160 -3.39 7.93 7.20
N ILE A 161 -2.70 6.87 7.62
CA ILE A 161 -1.82 6.90 8.80
C ILE A 161 -0.66 7.86 8.58
N GLU A 162 -0.04 7.82 7.41
CA GLU A 162 1.12 8.66 7.10
C GLU A 162 0.78 10.15 7.05
N ARG A 163 -0.36 10.53 6.45
CA ARG A 163 -0.85 11.91 6.47
C ARG A 163 -1.14 12.38 7.88
N LEU A 164 -1.74 11.54 8.72
CA LEU A 164 -1.99 11.89 10.12
C LEU A 164 -0.67 12.11 10.89
N LYS A 165 0.36 11.29 10.65
CA LYS A 165 1.70 11.54 11.21
C LYS A 165 2.26 12.87 10.74
N GLN A 166 2.16 13.20 9.45
CA GLN A 166 2.63 14.46 8.91
C GLN A 166 1.92 15.67 9.53
N LEU A 167 0.60 15.60 9.72
CA LEU A 167 -0.18 16.66 10.37
C LEU A 167 0.18 16.77 11.86
N TYR A 168 0.36 15.66 12.56
CA TYR A 168 0.75 15.65 13.97
C TYR A 168 2.17 16.22 14.20
N VAL A 169 3.12 15.85 13.35
CA VAL A 169 4.50 16.40 13.36
C VAL A 169 4.53 17.88 13.00
N ARG A 170 3.59 18.36 12.18
CA ARG A 170 3.46 19.80 11.87
C ARG A 170 2.81 20.60 13.00
N GLY A 171 1.88 20.01 13.74
CA GLY A 171 1.17 20.65 14.85
C GLY A 171 1.95 20.69 16.17
N ILE A 172 2.91 19.77 16.37
CA ILE A 172 3.80 19.76 17.52
C ILE A 172 5.24 19.71 17.01
N ASP A 173 5.99 20.79 17.21
CA ASP A 173 7.44 20.84 17.00
C ASP A 173 8.14 19.89 18.00
N ILE A 174 8.06 18.58 17.75
CA ILE A 174 8.80 17.59 18.50
C ILE A 174 10.00 17.18 17.67
N ARG A 175 11.13 17.80 18.02
CA ARG A 175 12.47 17.27 17.87
C ARG A 175 12.51 15.79 18.31
N TYR A 176 12.27 14.83 17.42
CA TYR A 176 12.66 13.44 17.63
C TYR A 176 13.30 12.88 16.36
N LYS A 177 14.62 12.78 16.41
CA LYS A 177 15.36 11.76 15.66
C LYS A 177 15.03 10.42 16.28
N SER A 178 14.70 9.42 15.45
CA SER A 178 14.64 7.99 15.78
C SER A 178 13.52 7.56 16.76
N GLY A 179 12.57 6.77 16.24
CA GLY A 179 11.66 5.94 17.05
C GLY A 179 10.21 6.04 16.60
N PHE A 180 9.78 5.10 15.75
CA PHE A 180 8.37 4.84 15.49
C PHE A 180 7.64 4.68 16.83
N LYS A 181 6.63 5.52 17.13
CA LYS A 181 5.70 5.21 18.22
C LYS A 181 4.81 4.04 17.79
N PRO A 182 4.40 3.15 18.71
CA PRO A 182 3.43 2.11 18.40
C PRO A 182 2.16 2.73 17.80
N LEU A 183 1.66 2.10 16.74
CA LEU A 183 0.46 2.50 16.02
C LEU A 183 -0.75 2.71 16.96
N GLU A 184 -0.84 1.94 18.03
CA GLU A 184 -1.84 2.08 19.11
C GLU A 184 -1.82 3.46 19.77
N THR A 185 -0.65 4.09 19.97
CA THR A 185 -0.57 5.44 20.55
C THR A 185 -1.14 6.50 19.60
N VAL A 186 -0.94 6.32 18.29
CA VAL A 186 -1.52 7.21 17.27
C VAL A 186 -3.03 7.03 17.23
N LEU A 187 -3.52 5.78 17.19
CA LEU A 187 -4.94 5.44 17.17
C LEU A 187 -5.69 5.81 18.46
N ASP A 188 -5.09 5.64 19.63
CA ASP A 188 -5.70 6.05 20.90
C ASP A 188 -5.79 7.57 20.98
N THR A 189 -4.80 8.30 20.47
CA THR A 189 -4.90 9.75 20.29
C THR A 189 -6.05 10.11 19.32
N MET A 190 -6.27 9.30 18.28
CA MET A 190 -7.36 9.48 17.31
C MET A 190 -8.76 9.19 17.87
N LYS A 191 -8.92 8.29 18.85
CA LYS A 191 -10.23 8.06 19.51
C LYS A 191 -10.79 9.33 20.17
N PHE A 192 -9.91 10.25 20.58
CA PHE A 192 -10.28 11.56 21.15
C PHE A 192 -10.55 12.64 20.08
N LEU A 193 -10.23 12.38 18.81
CA LEU A 193 -10.49 13.30 17.68
C LEU A 193 -11.83 13.05 17.00
N ARG A 194 -12.64 12.09 17.47
CA ARG A 194 -14.04 12.00 17.05
C ARG A 194 -14.75 13.30 17.44
N PRO A 195 -15.57 13.91 16.56
CA PRO A 195 -16.41 15.00 16.97
C PRO A 195 -17.31 14.47 18.09
N LYS A 196 -17.16 15.00 19.31
CA LYS A 196 -18.28 14.96 20.24
C LYS A 196 -19.36 15.86 19.65
N ASP A 197 -20.62 15.48 19.78
CA ASP A 197 -21.81 16.33 19.55
C ASP A 197 -21.83 17.53 20.52
N ASP A 198 -20.74 18.27 20.61
CA ASP A 198 -20.56 19.43 21.46
C ASP A 198 -20.39 20.62 20.53
N ASP A 199 -21.25 21.63 20.66
CA ASP A 199 -21.32 22.88 19.89
C ASP A 199 -20.05 23.76 19.99
N ARG A 200 -18.91 23.18 20.34
CA ARG A 200 -17.62 23.85 20.38
C ARG A 200 -17.08 23.99 18.98
N LYS A 201 -17.07 25.22 18.48
CA LYS A 201 -16.31 25.61 17.29
C LYS A 201 -14.89 25.05 17.41
N PRO A 202 -14.38 24.28 16.43
CA PRO A 202 -12.99 23.83 16.45
C PRO A 202 -12.10 25.08 16.42
N THR A 203 -11.37 25.30 17.51
CA THR A 203 -10.55 26.52 17.70
C THR A 203 -9.15 26.38 17.09
N ASP A 204 -8.78 25.19 16.62
CA ASP A 204 -7.46 24.90 16.05
C ASP A 204 -7.58 24.46 14.57
N PRO A 205 -7.03 25.24 13.61
CA PRO A 205 -6.98 24.88 12.20
C PRO A 205 -6.36 23.50 11.94
N VAL A 206 -5.33 23.10 12.72
CA VAL A 206 -4.66 21.80 12.55
C VAL A 206 -5.61 20.66 12.92
N GLN A 207 -6.39 20.82 13.98
CA GLN A 207 -7.39 19.83 14.38
C GLN A 207 -8.48 19.68 13.33
N THR A 208 -8.91 20.79 12.73
CA THR A 208 -9.90 20.78 11.64
C THR A 208 -9.38 20.06 10.40
N ASP A 209 -8.15 20.36 9.97
CA ASP A 209 -7.51 19.70 8.83
C ASP A 209 -7.29 18.20 9.08
N MET A 210 -6.95 17.81 10.31
CA MET A 210 -6.82 16.40 10.70
C MET A 210 -8.15 15.65 10.65
N ILE A 211 -9.23 16.25 11.15
CA ILE A 211 -10.57 15.66 11.10
C ILE A 211 -10.99 15.48 9.65
N GLN A 212 -10.88 16.54 8.84
CA GLN A 212 -11.26 16.50 7.43
C GLN A 212 -10.46 15.47 6.64
N ALA A 213 -9.12 15.47 6.75
CA ALA A 213 -8.28 14.50 6.05
C ALA A 213 -8.57 13.04 6.46
N ASN A 214 -8.95 12.81 7.73
CA ASN A 214 -9.37 11.49 8.18
C ASN A 214 -10.72 11.09 7.57
N THR A 215 -11.71 11.97 7.61
CA THR A 215 -13.06 11.73 7.04
C THR A 215 -12.99 11.45 5.55
N ASP A 216 -12.25 12.27 4.80
CA ASP A 216 -12.06 12.10 3.36
C ASP A 216 -11.44 10.73 3.02
N MET A 217 -10.48 10.28 3.82
CA MET A 217 -9.87 8.95 3.63
C MET A 217 -10.85 7.81 3.93
N GLU A 218 -11.70 7.94 4.95
CA GLU A 218 -12.73 6.93 5.27
C GLU A 218 -13.78 6.80 4.16
N GLU A 219 -14.24 7.92 3.61
CA GLU A 219 -15.18 7.93 2.49
C GLU A 219 -14.57 7.28 1.23
N ARG A 220 -13.29 7.53 0.97
CA ARG A 220 -12.57 6.95 -0.17
C ARG A 220 -12.37 5.46 -0.02
N VAL A 221 -11.98 4.98 1.16
CA VAL A 221 -11.89 3.54 1.43
C VAL A 221 -13.27 2.89 1.28
N SER A 222 -14.32 3.52 1.79
CA SER A 222 -15.69 3.01 1.64
C SER A 222 -16.10 2.86 0.17
N ALA A 223 -15.75 3.82 -0.69
CA ALA A 223 -16.00 3.73 -2.12
C ALA A 223 -15.22 2.59 -2.79
N VAL A 224 -13.94 2.39 -2.43
CA VAL A 224 -13.11 1.29 -2.95
C VAL A 224 -13.68 -0.07 -2.53
N LEU A 225 -14.12 -0.22 -1.28
CA LEU A 225 -14.72 -1.46 -0.78
C LEU A 225 -16.08 -1.75 -1.43
N ALA A 226 -16.89 -0.72 -1.68
CA ALA A 226 -18.13 -0.86 -2.45
C ALA A 226 -17.83 -1.39 -3.87
N TYR A 227 -16.84 -0.81 -4.55
CA TYR A 227 -16.40 -1.30 -5.86
C TYR A 227 -15.90 -2.76 -5.80
N PHE A 228 -15.14 -3.15 -4.77
CA PHE A 228 -14.69 -4.54 -4.61
C PHE A 228 -15.87 -5.50 -4.45
N LYS A 229 -16.86 -5.13 -3.63
CA LYS A 229 -18.08 -5.92 -3.43
C LYS A 229 -18.88 -6.06 -4.72
N GLU A 230 -19.10 -4.98 -5.46
CA GLU A 230 -19.83 -4.98 -6.73
C GLU A 230 -19.14 -5.81 -7.81
N ASN A 231 -17.81 -5.87 -7.79
CA ASN A 231 -17.00 -6.58 -8.79
C ASN A 231 -16.49 -7.95 -8.30
N ASN A 232 -16.97 -8.45 -7.16
CA ASN A 232 -16.53 -9.71 -6.54
C ASN A 232 -15.01 -9.84 -6.40
N ILE A 233 -14.34 -8.75 -6.02
CA ILE A 233 -12.90 -8.71 -5.78
C ILE A 233 -12.63 -9.13 -4.34
N GLU A 234 -11.97 -10.27 -4.17
CA GLU A 234 -11.52 -10.75 -2.87
C GLU A 234 -10.30 -9.94 -2.39
N ILE A 235 -10.31 -9.56 -1.11
CA ILE A 235 -9.21 -8.80 -0.52
C ILE A 235 -8.13 -9.79 -0.06
N LYS A 236 -7.00 -9.79 -0.79
CA LYS A 236 -5.81 -10.59 -0.49
C LYS A 236 -4.58 -9.69 -0.45
N ARG A 237 -4.14 -9.30 0.75
CA ARG A 237 -3.06 -8.29 0.91
C ARG A 237 -1.65 -8.86 0.83
N LYS A 238 -1.47 -10.17 0.99
CA LYS A 238 -0.16 -10.86 1.06
C LYS A 238 0.86 -10.37 0.03
N TYR A 239 0.55 -10.52 -1.26
CA TYR A 239 1.45 -10.14 -2.35
C TYR A 239 1.47 -8.64 -2.64
N VAL A 240 0.39 -7.94 -2.32
CA VAL A 240 0.33 -6.48 -2.46
C VAL A 240 1.27 -5.80 -1.47
N LEU A 241 1.41 -6.36 -0.27
CA LEU A 241 2.25 -5.82 0.80
C LEU A 241 3.62 -6.50 0.90
N ASN A 242 3.86 -7.57 0.13
CA ASN A 242 5.06 -8.41 0.23
C ASN A 242 5.32 -8.89 1.67
N VAL A 243 4.29 -9.45 2.29
CA VAL A 243 4.33 -10.03 3.64
C VAL A 243 3.92 -11.50 3.58
N LEU A 244 4.29 -12.28 4.59
CA LEU A 244 4.03 -13.71 4.67
C LEU A 244 4.51 -14.46 3.43
N ILE A 245 5.67 -14.06 2.89
CA ILE A 245 6.27 -14.66 1.70
C ILE A 245 7.10 -15.86 2.14
N PRO A 246 6.69 -17.10 1.77
CA PRO A 246 7.43 -18.27 2.16
C PRO A 246 8.70 -18.39 1.32
N ASN A 247 9.80 -18.78 1.95
CA ASN A 247 11.07 -18.99 1.27
C ASN A 247 11.74 -20.27 1.78
N VAL A 248 12.52 -20.90 0.91
CA VAL A 248 13.30 -22.10 1.23
C VAL A 248 14.76 -21.80 0.96
N LYS A 249 15.61 -22.05 1.95
CA LYS A 249 17.07 -22.06 1.79
C LYS A 249 17.55 -23.50 1.95
N GLU A 250 18.07 -24.08 0.88
CA GLU A 250 18.68 -25.41 0.89
C GLU A 250 20.20 -25.28 0.90
N GLY A 251 20.85 -25.85 1.91
CA GLY A 251 22.29 -26.00 2.03
C GLY A 251 22.69 -27.49 2.14
N SER A 252 23.99 -27.76 2.12
CA SER A 252 24.54 -29.14 2.19
C SER A 252 24.14 -29.90 3.45
N ASP A 253 24.03 -29.19 4.57
CA ASP A 253 23.82 -29.76 5.90
C ASP A 253 22.56 -29.21 6.60
N GLU A 254 21.92 -28.20 6.02
CA GLU A 254 20.75 -27.53 6.60
C GLU A 254 19.76 -27.10 5.52
N SER A 255 18.48 -27.39 5.71
CA SER A 255 17.38 -26.81 4.95
C SER A 255 16.49 -26.02 5.89
N ILE A 256 16.07 -24.81 5.49
CA ILE A 256 15.23 -23.92 6.30
C ILE A 256 14.05 -23.45 5.47
N LEU A 257 12.83 -23.66 5.99
CA LEU A 257 11.61 -23.04 5.50
C LEU A 257 11.29 -21.83 6.38
N THR A 258 11.22 -20.66 5.76
CA THR A 258 10.87 -19.41 6.43
C THR A 258 9.58 -18.84 5.87
N LEU A 259 8.94 -17.99 6.67
CA LEU A 259 7.86 -17.11 6.28
C LEU A 259 8.31 -15.69 6.63
N ASP A 260 8.68 -14.92 5.61
CA ASP A 260 9.55 -13.76 5.73
C ASP A 260 10.82 -14.13 6.54
N GLU A 261 11.07 -13.43 7.66
CA GLU A 261 12.18 -13.69 8.59
C GLU A 261 11.88 -14.77 9.64
N THR A 262 10.63 -15.25 9.73
CA THR A 262 10.24 -16.25 10.73
C THR A 262 10.61 -17.65 10.25
N VAL A 263 11.50 -18.32 10.96
CA VAL A 263 11.81 -19.74 10.71
C VAL A 263 10.61 -20.60 11.14
N ILE A 264 10.02 -21.31 10.18
CA ILE A 264 8.87 -22.19 10.37
C ILE A 264 9.34 -23.62 10.63
N MET A 265 10.31 -24.09 9.85
CA MET A 265 10.90 -25.42 9.99
C MET A 265 12.39 -25.39 9.67
N ARG A 266 13.14 -26.23 10.37
CA ARG A 266 14.57 -26.48 10.13
C ARG A 266 14.81 -27.97 10.06
N ARG A 267 15.62 -28.39 9.10
CA ARG A 267 16.10 -29.76 8.96
C ARG A 267 17.63 -29.74 8.89
N THR A 268 18.29 -30.53 9.74
CA THR A 268 19.75 -30.68 9.77
C THR A 268 20.15 -32.11 9.44
N GLY A 269 21.13 -32.29 8.56
CA GLY A 269 21.66 -33.60 8.16
C GLY A 269 21.31 -34.02 6.72
N PRO A 270 21.94 -35.10 6.21
CA PRO A 270 21.77 -35.55 4.84
C PRO A 270 20.33 -36.00 4.57
N ASP A 271 19.87 -35.66 3.36
CA ASP A 271 18.49 -35.65 2.84
C ASP A 271 17.71 -36.97 3.07
N GLY A 272 17.21 -37.18 4.29
CA GLY A 272 16.49 -38.39 4.69
C GLY A 272 14.96 -38.26 4.70
N SER A 273 14.40 -37.05 4.56
CA SER A 273 12.94 -36.86 4.45
C SER A 273 12.52 -36.85 2.98
N PRO A 274 11.50 -37.64 2.57
CA PRO A 274 11.10 -37.77 1.17
C PRO A 274 10.41 -36.53 0.58
N VAL A 275 10.09 -35.51 1.40
CA VAL A 275 9.36 -34.31 0.95
C VAL A 275 10.23 -33.07 1.06
N SER A 276 10.53 -32.45 -0.09
CA SER A 276 11.22 -31.16 -0.15
C SER A 276 10.40 -30.06 0.51
N PHE A 277 11.06 -29.15 1.22
CA PHE A 277 10.45 -27.94 1.80
C PHE A 277 9.76 -27.06 0.75
N GLU A 278 10.11 -27.22 -0.53
CA GLU A 278 9.47 -26.55 -1.64
C GLU A 278 7.97 -26.87 -1.73
N VAL A 279 7.56 -28.09 -1.41
CA VAL A 279 6.13 -28.48 -1.42
C VAL A 279 5.36 -27.71 -0.34
N TYR A 280 5.94 -27.54 0.84
CA TYR A 280 5.33 -26.77 1.92
C TYR A 280 5.35 -25.27 1.63
N LYS A 281 6.42 -24.77 0.99
CA LYS A 281 6.50 -23.40 0.48
C LYS A 281 5.31 -23.10 -0.43
N GLU A 282 5.04 -23.94 -1.43
CA GLU A 282 3.92 -23.75 -2.36
C GLU A 282 2.56 -23.81 -1.66
N ARG A 283 2.37 -24.72 -0.69
CA ARG A 283 1.13 -24.80 0.10
C ARG A 283 0.92 -23.55 0.97
N LEU A 284 1.96 -23.09 1.68
CA LEU A 284 1.94 -21.82 2.42
C LEU A 284 1.67 -20.64 1.49
N ASN A 285 2.25 -20.67 0.29
CA ASN A 285 2.11 -19.59 -0.68
C ASN A 285 0.67 -19.47 -1.19
N ARG A 286 0.02 -20.61 -1.41
CA ARG A 286 -1.35 -20.73 -1.88
C ARG A 286 -2.39 -20.42 -0.81
N ASP A 287 -2.25 -21.02 0.37
CA ASP A 287 -3.35 -21.11 1.34
C ASP A 287 -3.26 -20.07 2.48
N LEU A 288 -2.08 -19.52 2.76
CA LEU A 288 -1.93 -18.47 3.77
C LEU A 288 -2.07 -17.09 3.14
N GLN A 289 -2.97 -16.28 3.68
CA GLN A 289 -3.19 -14.87 3.35
C GLN A 289 -3.10 -14.03 4.63
N LEU A 290 -2.91 -12.72 4.48
CA LEU A 290 -2.96 -11.80 5.63
C LEU A 290 -4.35 -11.83 6.29
N GLU A 291 -5.38 -12.08 5.50
CA GLU A 291 -6.78 -12.23 5.91
C GLU A 291 -7.11 -13.60 6.53
N THR A 292 -6.22 -14.61 6.47
CA THR A 292 -6.50 -15.97 6.99
C THR A 292 -6.81 -15.93 8.48
N PRO A 293 -7.99 -16.37 8.95
CA PRO A 293 -8.31 -16.39 10.38
C PRO A 293 -7.34 -17.30 11.16
N GLN A 294 -6.97 -16.91 12.39
CA GLN A 294 -6.09 -17.76 13.20
C GLN A 294 -6.73 -19.10 13.55
N TYR A 295 -8.06 -19.13 13.70
CA TYR A 295 -8.81 -20.36 13.92
C TYR A 295 -8.84 -21.26 12.67
N ASP A 296 -8.49 -20.79 11.47
CA ASP A 296 -8.37 -21.63 10.26
C ASP A 296 -7.01 -22.35 10.16
N ILE A 297 -6.11 -22.07 11.10
CA ILE A 297 -4.81 -22.75 11.24
C ILE A 297 -4.98 -23.80 12.34
N GLN A 298 -5.25 -25.04 11.95
CA GLN A 298 -5.69 -26.09 12.90
C GLN A 298 -4.87 -27.36 12.78
N ILE A 299 -4.74 -28.10 13.87
CA ILE A 299 -4.21 -29.47 13.84
C ILE A 299 -5.40 -30.42 13.97
N GLN A 300 -5.57 -31.29 12.97
CA GLN A 300 -6.64 -32.28 12.96
C GLN A 300 -6.12 -33.64 12.49
N ASN A 301 -6.82 -34.72 12.87
CA ASN A 301 -6.57 -36.04 12.31
C ASN A 301 -7.23 -36.16 10.93
N VAL A 302 -6.42 -36.36 9.90
CA VAL A 302 -6.85 -36.57 8.52
C VAL A 302 -6.42 -37.97 8.10
N ASN A 303 -7.39 -38.84 7.79
CA ASN A 303 -7.14 -40.23 7.40
C ASN A 303 -6.26 -41.02 8.40
N GLY A 304 -6.46 -40.79 9.70
CA GLY A 304 -5.73 -41.48 10.77
C GLY A 304 -4.33 -40.95 11.05
N THR A 305 -3.92 -39.82 10.45
CA THR A 305 -2.66 -39.14 10.75
C THR A 305 -2.92 -37.69 11.12
N ALA A 306 -2.28 -37.18 12.17
CA ALA A 306 -2.38 -35.77 12.52
C ALA A 306 -1.76 -34.91 11.41
N ALA A 307 -2.42 -33.81 11.08
CA ALA A 307 -1.98 -32.87 10.07
C ALA A 307 -2.26 -31.44 10.53
N LEU A 308 -1.38 -30.52 10.16
CA LEU A 308 -1.63 -29.09 10.24
C LEU A 308 -2.37 -28.68 8.97
N LEU A 309 -3.55 -28.08 9.14
CA LEU A 309 -4.40 -27.59 8.08
C LEU A 309 -4.36 -26.05 8.04
N LEU A 310 -4.40 -25.50 6.83
CA LEU A 310 -4.62 -24.09 6.56
C LEU A 310 -5.90 -23.94 5.75
N SER A 311 -6.89 -23.23 6.28
CA SER A 311 -8.19 -23.01 5.63
C SER A 311 -8.81 -24.34 5.13
N GLY A 312 -8.76 -25.36 5.99
CA GLY A 312 -9.30 -26.69 5.73
C GLY A 312 -8.46 -27.59 4.82
N ARG A 313 -7.31 -27.14 4.32
CA ARG A 313 -6.42 -27.93 3.45
C ARG A 313 -5.18 -28.42 4.20
N PRO A 314 -4.74 -29.68 4.01
CA PRO A 314 -3.51 -30.16 4.64
C PRO A 314 -2.28 -29.38 4.16
N LEU A 315 -1.60 -28.72 5.10
CA LEU A 315 -0.29 -28.11 4.89
C LEU A 315 0.81 -29.16 5.05
N ILE A 316 0.88 -29.81 6.22
CA ILE A 316 1.91 -30.80 6.56
C ILE A 316 1.32 -31.89 7.45
N TYR A 317 1.69 -33.14 7.21
CA TYR A 317 1.34 -34.28 8.07
C TYR A 317 2.44 -34.53 9.10
N GLU A 318 2.07 -35.01 10.28
CA GLU A 318 3.01 -35.33 11.36
C GLU A 318 4.11 -36.29 10.91
N LYS A 319 3.74 -37.31 10.12
CA LYS A 319 4.68 -38.29 9.55
C LYS A 319 5.73 -37.71 8.60
N ASP A 320 5.50 -36.50 8.07
CA ASP A 320 6.43 -35.85 7.13
C ASP A 320 7.37 -34.86 7.86
N ILE A 321 7.16 -34.65 9.17
CA ILE A 321 8.00 -33.79 10.00
C ILE A 321 9.33 -34.52 10.27
N PRO A 322 10.49 -33.89 10.03
CA PRO A 322 11.79 -34.50 10.33
C PRO A 322 11.95 -34.87 11.81
N ASP A 323 12.55 -36.02 12.09
CA ASP A 323 12.88 -36.45 13.45
C ASP A 323 13.74 -35.40 14.16
N GLY A 324 13.37 -35.04 15.39
CA GLY A 324 14.05 -34.01 16.18
C GLY A 324 13.70 -32.56 15.82
N SER A 325 12.81 -32.33 14.85
CA SER A 325 12.25 -30.99 14.60
C SER A 325 11.05 -30.70 15.49
N ASP A 326 10.72 -29.42 15.63
CA ASP A 326 9.59 -28.99 16.44
C ASP A 326 8.27 -29.46 15.80
N GLY A 327 7.46 -30.24 16.52
CA GLY A 327 6.25 -30.88 15.98
C GLY A 327 5.15 -29.94 15.48
N LEU A 328 4.02 -30.49 15.00
CA LEU A 328 2.92 -29.73 14.37
C LEU A 328 2.47 -28.49 15.17
N SER A 329 2.40 -28.62 16.51
CA SER A 329 2.01 -27.53 17.42
C SER A 329 2.96 -26.33 17.35
N HIS A 330 4.26 -26.57 17.26
CA HIS A 330 5.25 -25.50 17.17
C HIS A 330 5.24 -24.83 15.79
N ILE A 331 5.14 -25.63 14.72
CA ILE A 331 5.02 -25.10 13.35
C ILE A 331 3.78 -24.19 13.26
N ARG A 332 2.65 -24.64 13.81
CA ARG A 332 1.43 -23.83 13.92
C ARG A 332 1.68 -22.53 14.67
N GLU A 333 2.33 -22.59 15.84
CA GLU A 333 2.64 -21.41 16.64
C GLU A 333 3.49 -20.40 15.86
N LYS A 334 4.51 -20.85 15.13
CA LYS A 334 5.35 -19.99 14.29
C LYS A 334 4.57 -19.33 13.16
N ILE A 335 3.68 -20.05 12.48
CA ILE A 335 2.84 -19.48 11.42
C ILE A 335 1.86 -18.46 12.01
N VAL A 336 1.20 -18.77 13.13
CA VAL A 336 0.29 -17.85 13.82
C VAL A 336 1.03 -16.60 14.31
N LYS A 337 2.25 -16.76 14.83
CA LYS A 337 3.12 -15.64 15.23
C LYS A 337 3.45 -14.76 14.03
N ALA A 338 3.96 -15.33 12.94
CA ALA A 338 4.28 -14.58 11.73
C ALA A 338 3.06 -13.84 11.15
N LEU A 339 1.90 -14.49 11.10
CA LEU A 339 0.63 -13.87 10.71
C LEU A 339 0.26 -12.69 11.61
N THR A 340 0.37 -12.86 12.94
CA THR A 340 0.08 -11.82 13.92
C THR A 340 1.05 -10.63 13.78
N ASP A 341 2.34 -10.90 13.63
CA ASP A 341 3.38 -9.89 13.46
C ASP A 341 3.14 -9.10 12.16
N ALA A 342 2.84 -9.78 11.05
CA ALA A 342 2.51 -9.14 9.77
C ALA A 342 1.26 -8.25 9.86
N ARG A 343 0.21 -8.69 10.57
CA ARG A 343 -1.01 -7.89 10.80
C ARG A 343 -0.77 -6.68 11.69
N ARG A 344 0.14 -6.79 12.66
CA ARG A 344 0.49 -5.65 13.52
C ARG A 344 1.17 -4.54 12.74
N GLU A 345 2.00 -4.90 11.76
CA GLU A 345 2.71 -3.94 10.92
C GLU A 345 1.86 -3.41 9.75
N ASN A 346 0.76 -4.09 9.40
CA ASN A 346 -0.06 -3.79 8.24
C ASN A 346 -1.53 -3.75 8.63
N PHE A 347 -2.11 -2.55 8.61
CA PHE A 347 -3.48 -2.30 9.04
C PHE A 347 -4.47 -3.23 8.34
N LEU A 348 -5.18 -4.03 9.13
CA LEU A 348 -6.46 -4.58 8.75
C LEU A 348 -7.46 -3.72 9.49
N THR A 349 -8.12 -2.78 8.81
CA THR A 349 -9.37 -2.29 9.38
C THR A 349 -10.33 -3.47 9.22
N ASP A 350 -10.96 -3.90 10.31
CA ASP A 350 -12.01 -4.91 10.26
C ASP A 350 -13.20 -4.33 9.48
N TYR A 351 -13.18 -4.48 8.16
CA TYR A 351 -14.30 -4.12 7.27
C TYR A 351 -15.35 -5.23 7.16
N TYR A 352 -15.19 -6.29 7.96
CA TYR A 352 -16.03 -7.48 8.01
C TYR A 352 -16.53 -7.68 9.45
N GLU A 353 -17.32 -6.74 9.95
CA GLU A 353 -18.34 -7.00 10.97
C GLU A 353 -19.73 -6.98 10.32
#